data_AF-A0AAW9B7A3-F1
#
_entry.id   AF-A0AAW9B7A3-F1
#
_cell.length_a   1.000
_cell.length_b   1.000
_cell.length_c   1.000
_cell.angle_alpha   90.00
_cell.angle_beta   90.00
_cell.angle_gamma   90.00
#
_symmetry.space_group_name_H-M   'P 1'
#
loop_
_entity.id
_entity.type
_entity.pdbx_description
1 polymer ?
#
loop_
_entity_poly.entity_id
_entity_poly.type
_entity_poly.pdbx_seq_one_letter_code
_entity_poly.pdbx_strand_id
1 'polypeptide(L)'
;LYPLSGHTLAFGSLAENTSHLAARAIAAQHRRGLARRTMGNSALCRPVIEPMLPKSQYKMSMFFPVPETESAHVIGESTMKWGEWRTIPGAGEDALYILWRWQDCCNSGG
;
A
#
# COMPACT_ATOMS: atom_id res chain seq x y z
N LEU A 1 -3.53 2.11 11.95
CA LEU A 1 -2.68 1.04 11.37
C LEU A 1 -2.82 -0.26 12.17
N TYR A 2 -2.72 -0.24 13.50
CA TYR A 2 -2.98 -1.43 14.32
C TYR A 2 -4.48 -1.65 14.55
N PRO A 3 -4.93 -2.91 14.75
CA PRO A 3 -4.20 -4.17 14.68
C PRO A 3 -3.84 -4.60 13.24
N LEU A 4 -2.83 -5.47 13.08
CA LEU A 4 -2.40 -6.02 11.77
C LEU A 4 -3.22 -7.25 11.35
N SER A 5 -4.52 -7.22 11.62
CA SER A 5 -5.46 -8.24 11.18
C SER A 5 -6.00 -7.89 9.79
N GLY A 6 -6.39 -8.93 9.05
CA GLY A 6 -7.13 -8.79 7.78
C GLY A 6 -8.62 -8.47 7.96
N HIS A 7 -9.01 -7.93 9.12
CA HIS A 7 -10.39 -7.63 9.45
C HIS A 7 -10.58 -6.12 9.63
N THR A 8 -11.56 -5.57 8.91
CA THR A 8 -12.07 -4.21 9.07
C THR A 8 -13.54 -4.29 9.42
N LEU A 9 -13.99 -3.35 10.27
CA LEU A 9 -15.41 -3.12 10.46
C LEU A 9 -15.96 -2.45 9.19
N ALA A 10 -17.20 -2.76 8.80
CA ALA A 10 -17.83 -2.24 7.57
C ALA A 10 -18.24 -0.75 7.66
N PHE A 11 -17.54 0.05 8.48
CA PHE A 11 -17.74 1.48 8.57
C PHE A 11 -16.80 2.19 7.58
N GLY A 12 -17.32 3.14 6.81
CA GLY A 12 -16.55 3.91 5.83
C GLY A 12 -16.69 3.39 4.40
N SER A 13 -15.95 4.00 3.48
CA SER A 13 -16.03 3.67 2.06
C SER A 13 -15.22 2.43 1.70
N LEU A 14 -15.53 1.83 0.54
CA LEU A 14 -14.76 0.69 0.02
C LEU A 14 -13.29 1.06 -0.16
N ALA A 15 -13.02 2.25 -0.72
CA ALA A 15 -11.67 2.76 -0.94
C ALA A 15 -10.90 2.93 0.39
N GLU A 16 -11.56 3.44 1.44
CA GLU A 16 -10.94 3.63 2.75
C GLU A 16 -10.57 2.29 3.40
N ASN A 17 -11.55 1.38 3.48
CA ASN A 17 -11.36 0.10 4.14
C ASN A 17 -10.31 -0.77 3.45
N THR A 18 -10.35 -0.84 2.13
CA THR A 18 -9.46 -1.71 1.36
C THR A 18 -8.04 -1.15 1.27
N SER A 19 -7.87 0.18 1.18
CA SER A 19 -6.53 0.81 1.25
C SER A 19 -5.90 0.65 2.64
N HIS A 20 -6.69 0.69 3.72
CA HIS A 20 -6.24 0.39 5.07
C HIS A 20 -5.84 -1.08 5.25
N LEU A 21 -6.58 -2.02 4.66
CA LEU A 21 -6.22 -3.43 4.63
C LEU A 21 -4.89 -3.67 3.89
N ALA A 22 -4.71 -3.03 2.73
CA ALA A 22 -3.46 -3.10 1.97
C ALA A 22 -2.27 -2.58 2.80
N ALA A 23 -2.42 -1.44 3.47
CA ALA A 23 -1.39 -0.89 4.34
C ALA A 23 -1.06 -1.81 5.53
N ARG A 24 -2.07 -2.47 6.13
CA ARG A 24 -1.87 -3.46 7.21
C ARG A 24 -1.15 -4.71 6.72
N ALA A 25 -1.45 -5.18 5.51
CA ALA A 25 -0.77 -6.34 4.92
C ALA A 25 0.73 -6.08 4.74
N ILE A 26 1.10 -4.91 4.22
CA ILE A 26 2.52 -4.53 4.04
C ILE A 26 3.21 -4.34 5.40
N ALA A 27 2.52 -3.71 6.36
CA ALA A 27 3.05 -3.58 7.72
C ALA A 27 3.25 -4.96 8.40
N ALA A 28 2.36 -5.91 8.18
CA ALA A 28 2.51 -7.29 8.65
C ALA A 28 3.70 -8.00 8.00
N GLN A 29 3.92 -7.77 6.70
CA GLN A 29 5.09 -8.31 5.99
C GLN A 29 6.40 -7.76 6.55
N HIS A 30 6.48 -6.46 6.85
CA HIS A 30 7.65 -5.84 7.48
C HIS A 30 7.92 -6.44 8.86
N ARG A 31 6.90 -6.58 9.71
CA ARG A 31 7.04 -7.19 11.04
C ARG A 31 7.46 -8.66 11.00
N ARG A 32 7.08 -9.40 9.94
CA ARG A 32 7.49 -10.80 9.72
C ARG A 32 8.84 -10.92 9.00
N GLY A 33 9.48 -9.81 8.63
CA GLY A 33 10.74 -9.81 7.88
C GLY A 33 10.63 -10.29 6.42
N LEU A 34 9.40 -10.41 5.88
CA LEU A 34 9.14 -10.77 4.49
C LEU A 34 9.36 -9.58 3.55
N ALA A 35 8.90 -8.40 3.99
CA ALA A 35 9.20 -7.15 3.31
C ALA A 35 10.42 -6.50 3.96
N ARG A 36 11.27 -5.89 3.13
CA ARG A 36 12.52 -5.26 3.53
C ARG A 36 12.56 -3.81 3.09
N ARG A 37 13.36 -3.02 3.78
CA ARG A 37 13.65 -1.65 3.38
C ARG A 37 14.62 -1.65 2.21
N THR A 38 14.25 -0.96 1.13
CA THR A 38 15.00 -0.82 -0.13
C THR A 38 15.31 0.63 -0.48
N MET A 39 15.06 1.55 0.47
CA MET A 39 15.27 2.98 0.33
C MET A 39 16.23 3.51 1.41
N GLY A 40 17.13 4.41 1.05
CA GLY A 40 18.11 5.10 1.88
C GLY A 40 19.53 4.54 1.74
N ASN A 41 20.54 5.34 2.15
CA ASN A 41 21.96 5.03 1.98
C ASN A 41 22.40 3.67 2.56
N SER A 42 21.77 3.21 3.65
CA SER A 42 22.07 1.93 4.27
C SER A 42 21.42 0.71 3.59
N ALA A 43 20.51 0.93 2.64
CA ALA A 43 19.80 -0.11 1.89
C ALA A 43 20.08 -0.05 0.37
N LEU A 44 21.15 0.63 -0.05
CA LEU A 44 21.56 0.77 -1.45
C LEU A 44 21.99 -0.57 -2.07
N CYS A 45 22.86 -1.32 -1.39
CA CYS A 45 23.44 -2.55 -1.94
C CYS A 45 22.68 -3.81 -1.52
N ARG A 46 21.99 -3.77 -0.37
CA ARG A 46 21.27 -4.92 0.18
C ARG A 46 19.99 -4.48 0.88
N PRO A 47 18.89 -5.23 0.69
CA PRO A 47 17.66 -4.93 1.40
C PRO A 47 17.81 -5.25 2.89
N VAL A 48 17.48 -4.28 3.74
CA VAL A 48 17.62 -4.40 5.21
C VAL A 48 16.29 -4.80 5.83
N ILE A 49 16.32 -5.70 6.81
CA ILE A 49 15.11 -6.04 7.58
C ILE A 49 14.75 -4.85 8.45
N GLU A 50 13.58 -4.27 8.20
CA GLU A 50 13.02 -3.15 8.94
C GLU A 50 11.64 -3.57 9.46
N PRO A 51 11.47 -3.83 10.76
CA PRO A 51 10.19 -4.29 11.32
C PRO A 51 9.07 -3.26 11.23
N MET A 52 9.43 -1.96 11.22
CA MET A 52 8.48 -0.86 11.06
C MET A 52 8.24 -0.57 9.58
N LEU A 53 7.01 -0.27 9.19
CA LEU A 53 6.67 0.05 7.81
C LEU A 53 7.30 1.39 7.38
N PRO A 54 8.25 1.43 6.42
CA PRO A 54 8.71 2.68 5.83
C PRO A 54 7.65 3.18 4.83
N LYS A 55 6.71 4.03 5.29
CA LYS A 55 5.59 4.51 4.47
C LYS A 55 6.04 5.18 3.17
N SER A 56 7.14 5.94 3.20
CA SER A 56 7.68 6.65 2.04
C SER A 56 8.21 5.72 0.93
N GLN A 57 8.50 4.46 1.24
CA GLN A 57 8.92 3.47 0.26
C GLN A 57 7.77 3.00 -0.64
N TYR A 58 6.51 3.20 -0.22
CA TYR A 58 5.36 2.64 -0.91
C TYR A 58 4.38 3.70 -1.38
N LYS A 59 3.86 3.50 -2.60
CA LYS A 59 2.68 4.19 -3.13
C LYS A 59 1.69 3.14 -3.63
N MET A 60 0.42 3.48 -3.65
CA MET A 60 -0.63 2.59 -4.14
C MET A 60 -1.40 3.30 -5.24
N SER A 61 -1.87 2.55 -6.23
CA SER A 61 -2.81 3.05 -7.22
C SER A 61 -3.93 2.04 -7.38
N MET A 62 -5.18 2.51 -7.41
CA MET A 62 -6.31 1.60 -7.59
C MET A 62 -6.35 1.08 -9.02
N PHE A 63 -6.59 -0.21 -9.23
CA PHE A 63 -6.70 -0.82 -10.56
C PHE A 63 -8.14 -1.20 -10.90
N PHE A 64 -8.89 -1.69 -9.92
CA PHE A 64 -10.29 -2.07 -10.05
C PHE A 64 -11.06 -1.54 -8.81
N PRO A 65 -12.31 -1.06 -8.92
CA PRO A 65 -13.19 -1.12 -10.10
C PRO A 65 -12.97 -0.02 -11.14
N VAL A 66 -12.54 1.18 -10.74
CA VAL A 66 -12.10 2.25 -11.67
C VAL A 66 -10.62 2.53 -11.46
N PRO A 67 -9.76 2.40 -12.49
CA PRO A 67 -8.33 2.55 -12.34
C PRO A 67 -7.90 4.00 -12.08
N GLU A 68 -6.86 4.14 -11.27
CA GLU A 68 -6.08 5.35 -11.09
C GLU A 68 -4.98 5.39 -12.16
N THR A 69 -5.25 6.06 -13.27
CA THR A 69 -4.36 6.06 -14.45
C THR A 69 -3.27 7.13 -14.40
N GLU A 70 -3.58 8.30 -13.84
CA GLU A 70 -2.70 9.48 -13.89
C GLU A 70 -1.93 9.73 -12.58
N SER A 71 -2.25 9.01 -11.51
CA SER A 71 -1.70 9.26 -10.18
C SER A 71 -1.40 7.97 -9.41
N ALA A 72 -0.66 8.13 -8.31
CA ALA A 72 -0.53 7.10 -7.28
C ALA A 72 -0.55 7.81 -5.93
N HIS A 73 -1.46 7.39 -5.06
CA HIS A 73 -1.65 8.00 -3.75
C HIS A 73 -0.66 7.40 -2.72
N VAL A 74 -0.36 8.19 -1.69
CA VAL A 74 0.49 7.75 -0.58
C VAL A 74 -0.32 7.00 0.46
N ILE A 75 0.34 6.11 1.22
CA ILE A 75 -0.31 5.40 2.32
C ILE A 75 -0.79 6.40 3.38
N GLY A 76 -2.10 6.46 3.60
CA GLY A 76 -2.75 7.35 4.58
C GLY A 76 -3.28 8.67 3.99
N GLU A 77 -3.27 8.83 2.67
CA GLU A 77 -3.97 9.93 2.02
C GLU A 77 -5.48 9.76 2.08
N SER A 78 -6.21 10.87 2.28
CA SER A 78 -7.67 10.86 2.35
C SER A 78 -8.28 10.32 1.05
N THR A 79 -9.22 9.37 1.17
CA THR A 79 -9.91 8.75 0.04
C THR A 79 -10.76 9.73 -0.75
N MET A 80 -11.17 10.85 -0.14
CA MET A 80 -11.80 11.98 -0.80
C MET A 80 -10.90 12.66 -1.84
N LYS A 81 -9.59 12.36 -1.89
CA LYS A 81 -8.65 12.88 -2.89
C LYS A 81 -8.31 11.92 -4.01
N TRP A 82 -8.59 10.63 -3.87
CA TRP A 82 -8.15 9.64 -4.87
C TRP A 82 -9.18 8.54 -5.21
N GLY A 83 -10.13 8.23 -4.33
CA GLY A 83 -10.83 6.93 -4.38
C GLY A 83 -12.34 6.95 -4.20
N GLU A 84 -12.91 7.95 -3.54
CA GLU A 84 -14.33 7.90 -3.12
C GLU A 84 -15.32 7.84 -4.30
N TRP A 85 -15.02 8.51 -5.41
CA TRP A 85 -15.85 8.52 -6.63
C TRP A 85 -15.58 7.33 -7.55
N ARG A 86 -14.65 6.46 -7.17
CA ARG A 86 -14.21 5.33 -7.98
C ARG A 86 -14.77 4.00 -7.51
N THR A 87 -15.76 4.03 -6.62
CA THR A 87 -16.51 2.86 -6.14
C THR A 87 -17.82 2.74 -6.90
N ILE A 88 -18.11 1.58 -7.49
CA ILE A 88 -19.34 1.34 -8.27
C ILE A 88 -20.27 0.41 -7.47
N PRO A 89 -21.48 0.84 -7.10
CA PRO A 89 -22.42 -0.01 -6.38
C PRO A 89 -22.91 -1.17 -7.27
N GLY A 90 -22.87 -2.39 -6.75
CA GLY A 90 -23.35 -3.61 -7.42
C GLY A 90 -22.41 -4.26 -8.44
N ALA A 91 -21.48 -3.51 -9.04
CA ALA A 91 -20.49 -4.03 -9.98
C ALA A 91 -19.08 -3.49 -9.64
N GLY A 92 -18.48 -3.99 -8.57
CA GLY A 92 -17.16 -3.53 -8.12
C GLY A 92 -16.97 -3.51 -6.60
N GLU A 93 -17.39 -4.56 -5.90
CA GLU A 93 -17.24 -4.65 -4.44
C GLU A 93 -15.84 -5.12 -4.01
N ASP A 94 -15.05 -5.63 -4.96
CA ASP A 94 -13.64 -5.94 -4.77
C ASP A 94 -12.78 -4.75 -5.18
N ALA A 95 -11.74 -4.46 -4.40
CA ALA A 95 -10.75 -3.44 -4.75
C ALA A 95 -9.40 -4.08 -5.02
N LEU A 96 -8.84 -3.81 -6.20
CA LEU A 96 -7.49 -4.24 -6.56
C LEU A 96 -6.57 -3.03 -6.54
N TYR A 97 -5.44 -3.15 -5.86
CA TYR A 97 -4.41 -2.11 -5.80
C TYR A 97 -3.13 -2.59 -6.44
N ILE A 98 -2.52 -1.72 -7.24
CA ILE A 98 -1.13 -1.86 -7.65
C ILE A 98 -0.27 -1.21 -6.57
N LEU A 99 0.65 -2.01 -6.02
CA LEU A 99 1.62 -1.54 -5.03
C LEU A 99 2.92 -1.15 -5.71
N TRP A 100 3.26 0.12 -5.63
CA TRP A 100 4.53 0.67 -6.08
C TRP A 100 5.53 0.66 -4.94
N ARG A 101 6.70 0.04 -5.15
CA ARG A 101 7.79 0.01 -4.17
C ARG A 101 9.01 0.75 -4.72
N TRP A 102 9.44 1.77 -3.99
CA TRP A 102 10.66 2.52 -4.28
C TRP A 102 11.90 1.65 -4.03
N GLN A 103 12.83 1.64 -4.98
CA GLN A 103 14.10 0.94 -4.90
C GLN A 103 15.19 1.91 -5.31
N ASP A 104 16.14 2.18 -4.41
CA ASP A 104 17.27 3.05 -4.76
C ASP A 104 18.27 2.32 -5.66
N CYS A 105 18.86 3.07 -6.61
CA CYS A 105 19.81 2.57 -7.59
C CYS A 105 21.00 1.90 -6.89
N CYS A 106 21.26 0.63 -7.25
CA CYS A 106 22.18 -0.38 -6.69
C CYS A 106 21.48 -1.62 -6.11
N ASN A 107 20.18 -1.57 -5.80
CA ASN A 107 19.44 -2.71 -5.23
C ASN A 107 18.89 -3.70 -6.31
N SER A 108 19.28 -3.56 -7.59
CA SER A 108 18.79 -4.37 -8.71
C SER A 108 19.66 -5.60 -9.03
N GLY A 109 20.59 -5.99 -8.17
CA GLY A 109 21.48 -7.14 -8.37
C GLY A 109 21.36 -8.16 -7.25
N GLY A 110 20.47 -9.13 -7.43
CA GLY A 110 20.33 -10.32 -6.59
C GLY A 110 19.83 -11.49 -7.42
#